data_AF-A0A1I5GTW3-F1
#
_entry.id   AF-A0A1I5GTW3-F1
#
_cell.length_a   1.000
_cell.length_b   1.000
_cell.length_c   1.000
_cell.angle_alpha   90.00
_cell.angle_beta   90.00
_cell.angle_gamma   90.00
#
_symmetry.space_group_name_H-M   'P 1'
#
loop_
_entity.id
_entity.type
_entity.pdbx_description
1 polymer ?
#
loop_
_entity_poly.entity_id
_entity_poly.type
_entity_poly.pdbx_seq_one_letter_code
_entity_poly.pdbx_strand_id
1 'polypeptide(L)'
;MPLVYDTSGNITQDKNKGITAVSYNHLNLPYQVTFANGGTIKYTYDAAGMRLSKKVQPSGGALVTTDYLYSFQYLNGVLQFFPHAEGYVKPNGTNSYLYVYQYKDHLDSRDKALRKL
;
A
#
# COMPACT_ATOMS: atom_id res chain seq x y z
N MET A 1 -8.97 -1.24 -26.83
CA MET A 1 -8.39 -2.14 -25.82
C MET A 1 -8.38 -1.44 -24.47
N PRO A 2 -8.80 -2.10 -23.37
CA PRO A 2 -8.95 -1.48 -22.05
C PRO A 2 -7.65 -1.34 -21.25
N LEU A 3 -6.63 -2.15 -21.58
CA LEU A 3 -5.29 -2.12 -20.98
C LEU A 3 -4.25 -1.76 -22.05
N VAL A 4 -3.24 -0.99 -21.65
CA VAL A 4 -2.09 -0.61 -22.49
C VAL A 4 -0.83 -0.94 -21.73
N TYR A 5 0.19 -1.41 -22.44
CA TYR A 5 1.47 -1.84 -21.89
C TYR A 5 2.64 -1.12 -22.57
N ASP A 6 3.77 -1.00 -21.89
CA ASP A 6 5.04 -0.61 -22.48
C ASP A 6 5.77 -1.82 -23.12
N THR A 7 6.95 -1.57 -23.71
CA THR A 7 7.80 -2.60 -24.34
C THR A 7 8.36 -3.62 -23.36
N SER A 8 8.36 -3.32 -22.06
CA SER A 8 8.81 -4.21 -20.98
C SER A 8 7.66 -5.03 -20.39
N GLY A 9 6.43 -4.86 -20.91
CA GLY A 9 5.24 -5.57 -20.47
C GLY A 9 4.58 -4.98 -19.23
N ASN A 10 4.95 -3.77 -18.79
CA ASN A 10 4.29 -3.12 -17.66
C ASN A 10 3.03 -2.39 -18.10
N ILE A 11 2.01 -2.37 -17.24
CA ILE A 11 0.76 -1.63 -17.50
C ILE A 11 1.04 -0.14 -17.50
N THR A 12 0.76 0.55 -18.59
CA THR A 12 0.83 2.03 -18.67
C THR A 12 -0.54 2.67 -18.59
N GLN A 13 -1.61 1.97 -18.94
CA GLN A 13 -3.00 2.44 -18.80
C GLN A 13 -3.96 1.30 -18.47
N ASP A 14 -4.98 1.59 -17.68
CA ASP A 14 -6.09 0.67 -17.37
C ASP A 14 -7.39 1.48 -17.27
N LYS A 15 -8.18 1.49 -18.35
CA LYS A 15 -9.42 2.27 -18.42
C LYS A 15 -10.51 1.76 -17.48
N ASN A 16 -10.50 0.47 -17.12
CA ASN A 16 -11.47 -0.09 -16.18
C ASN A 16 -11.25 0.42 -14.75
N LYS A 17 -10.01 0.81 -14.43
CA LYS A 17 -9.63 1.42 -13.16
C LYS A 17 -9.48 2.94 -13.24
N GLY A 18 -9.80 3.54 -14.39
CA GLY A 18 -9.63 4.96 -14.65
C GLY A 18 -8.17 5.43 -14.64
N ILE A 19 -7.20 4.52 -14.84
CA ILE A 19 -5.77 4.83 -14.88
C ILE A 19 -5.40 5.31 -16.28
N THR A 20 -4.90 6.53 -16.37
CA THR A 20 -4.50 7.17 -17.63
C THR A 20 -3.00 7.12 -17.88
N ALA A 21 -2.19 6.97 -16.83
CA ALA A 21 -0.76 6.80 -16.94
C ALA A 21 -0.20 6.06 -15.71
N VAL A 22 0.80 5.22 -15.96
CA VAL A 22 1.70 4.69 -14.93
C VAL A 22 3.13 4.91 -15.41
N SER A 23 3.96 5.49 -14.57
CA SER A 23 5.41 5.57 -14.80
C SER A 23 6.15 4.63 -13.86
N TYR A 24 7.30 4.15 -14.32
CA TYR A 24 8.13 3.18 -13.64
C TYR A 24 9.51 3.76 -13.34
N ASN A 25 10.14 3.31 -12.26
CA ASN A 25 11.52 3.69 -11.95
C ASN A 25 12.53 2.75 -12.65
N HIS A 26 13.83 2.97 -12.40
CA HIS A 26 14.92 2.17 -12.97
C HIS A 26 14.94 0.70 -12.53
N LEU A 27 14.19 0.33 -11.49
CA LEU A 27 13.99 -1.06 -11.05
C LEU A 27 12.73 -1.67 -11.65
N ASN A 28 12.10 -0.99 -12.62
CA ASN A 28 10.84 -1.39 -13.22
C ASN A 28 9.67 -1.48 -12.22
N LEU A 29 9.73 -0.69 -11.14
CA LEU A 29 8.68 -0.60 -10.12
C LEU A 29 7.79 0.64 -10.36
N PRO A 30 6.47 0.57 -10.11
CA PRO A 30 5.57 1.72 -10.29
C PRO A 30 6.00 2.91 -9.45
N TYR A 31 6.33 4.03 -10.08
CA TYR A 31 6.72 5.27 -9.42
C TYR A 31 5.52 6.21 -9.24
N GLN A 32 4.72 6.40 -10.28
CA GLN A 32 3.54 7.26 -10.23
C GLN A 32 2.39 6.67 -11.04
N VAL A 33 1.18 6.74 -10.48
CA VAL A 33 -0.09 6.39 -11.13
C VAL A 33 -0.93 7.65 -11.22
N THR A 34 -1.47 7.94 -12.41
CA THR A 34 -2.37 9.06 -12.66
C THR A 34 -3.74 8.54 -13.06
N PHE A 35 -4.78 9.12 -12.48
CA PHE A 35 -6.17 8.76 -12.74
C PHE A 35 -6.85 9.82 -13.61
N ALA A 36 -7.88 9.40 -14.36
CA ALA A 36 -8.66 10.25 -15.25
C ALA A 36 -9.35 11.41 -14.51
N ASN A 37 -9.66 11.24 -13.22
CA ASN A 37 -10.24 12.28 -12.38
C ASN A 37 -9.21 13.31 -11.88
N GLY A 38 -7.93 13.19 -12.24
CA GLY A 38 -6.84 14.05 -11.77
C GLY A 38 -6.16 13.60 -10.46
N GLY A 39 -6.66 12.53 -9.83
CA GLY A 39 -6.00 11.92 -8.68
C GLY A 39 -4.65 11.29 -9.06
N THR A 40 -3.72 11.21 -8.11
CA THR A 40 -2.42 10.55 -8.30
C THR A 40 -2.04 9.68 -7.12
N ILE A 41 -1.23 8.66 -7.39
CA ILE A 41 -0.52 7.89 -6.36
C ILE A 41 0.96 7.93 -6.71
N LYS A 42 1.81 8.26 -5.74
CA LYS A 42 3.27 8.22 -5.87
C LYS A 42 3.86 7.22 -4.89
N TYR A 43 4.87 6.50 -5.32
CA TYR A 43 5.60 5.54 -4.51
C TYR A 43 7.07 5.95 -4.39
N THR A 44 7.64 5.66 -3.22
CA THR A 44 9.07 5.83 -2.96
C THR A 44 9.63 4.49 -2.52
N TYR A 45 10.79 4.13 -3.05
CA TYR A 45 11.48 2.88 -2.77
C TYR A 45 12.92 3.18 -2.36
N ASP A 46 13.53 2.26 -1.61
CA ASP A 46 14.97 2.24 -1.45
C ASP A 46 15.66 1.64 -2.68
N ALA A 47 17.00 1.59 -2.64
CA ALA A 47 17.82 1.03 -3.72
C ALA A 47 17.64 -0.48 -3.91
N ALA A 48 17.12 -1.20 -2.91
CA ALA A 48 16.81 -2.63 -2.99
C ALA A 48 15.38 -2.89 -3.51
N GLY A 49 14.59 -1.84 -3.78
CA GLY A 49 13.20 -1.96 -4.23
C GLY A 49 12.20 -2.14 -3.10
N MET A 50 12.60 -1.99 -1.83
CA MET A 50 11.67 -1.98 -0.70
C MET A 50 10.90 -0.67 -0.71
N ARG A 51 9.57 -0.75 -0.64
CA ARG A 51 8.71 0.44 -0.61
C ARG A 51 8.88 1.17 0.72
N LEU A 52 9.22 2.45 0.67
CA LEU A 52 9.36 3.36 1.82
C LEU A 52 8.10 4.20 2.05
N SER A 53 7.42 4.62 0.98
CA SER A 53 6.20 5.44 1.11
C SER A 53 5.23 5.25 -0.05
N LYS A 54 3.94 5.43 0.24
CA LYS A 54 2.85 5.57 -0.73
C LYS A 54 2.10 6.87 -0.43
N LYS A 55 2.06 7.79 -1.38
CA LYS A 55 1.36 9.06 -1.30
C LYS A 55 0.15 9.04 -2.23
N VAL A 56 -1.06 9.14 -1.68
CA VAL A 56 -2.31 9.22 -2.43
C VAL A 56 -2.81 10.65 -2.38
N GLN A 57 -2.89 11.29 -3.54
CA GLN A 57 -3.43 12.63 -3.71
C GLN A 57 -4.75 12.50 -4.50
N PRO A 58 -5.91 12.50 -3.82
CA PRO A 58 -7.19 12.55 -4.52
C PRO A 58 -7.36 13.88 -5.25
N SER A 59 -8.20 13.88 -6.29
CA SER A 59 -8.60 15.12 -6.95
C SER A 59 -9.43 15.97 -5.98
N GLY A 60 -8.93 17.15 -5.64
CA GLY A 60 -9.56 18.05 -4.66
C GLY A 60 -9.52 17.57 -3.20
N GLY A 61 -8.81 16.48 -2.89
CA GLY A 61 -8.72 15.92 -1.54
C GLY A 61 -7.39 16.24 -0.84
N ALA A 62 -7.31 15.93 0.46
CA ALA A 62 -6.06 16.02 1.20
C ALA A 62 -5.10 14.88 0.82
N LEU A 63 -3.79 15.18 0.85
CA LEU A 63 -2.75 14.18 0.68
C LEU A 63 -2.80 13.15 1.80
N VAL A 64 -2.84 11.87 1.43
CA VAL A 64 -2.72 10.75 2.37
C VAL A 64 -1.39 10.07 2.15
N THR A 65 -0.55 10.04 3.19
CA THR A 65 0.76 9.39 3.15
C THR A 65 0.73 8.11 3.96
N THR A 66 1.22 7.02 3.39
CA THR A 66 1.45 5.76 4.08
C THR A 66 2.93 5.46 4.05
N ASP A 67 3.58 5.49 5.22
CA ASP A 67 5.00 5.23 5.37
C ASP A 67 5.23 3.79 5.83
N TYR A 68 6.31 3.19 5.33
CA TYR A 68 6.72 1.83 5.62
C TYR A 68 8.12 1.89 6.23
N LEU A 69 8.22 1.50 7.50
CA LEU A 69 9.48 1.38 8.21
C LEU A 69 9.68 -0.09 8.56
N TYR A 70 10.45 -0.79 7.73
CA TYR A 70 10.47 -2.25 7.72
C TYR A 70 9.03 -2.81 7.63
N SER A 71 8.59 -3.52 8.65
CA SER A 71 7.23 -4.08 8.71
C SER A 71 6.22 -3.19 9.44
N PHE A 72 6.63 -2.03 9.94
CA PHE A 72 5.73 -1.05 10.54
C PHE A 72 5.06 -0.22 9.45
N GLN A 73 3.75 -0.01 9.58
CA GLN A 73 2.98 0.85 8.69
C GLN A 73 2.41 2.04 9.44
N TYR A 74 2.60 3.24 8.88
CA TYR A 74 2.07 4.49 9.41
C TYR A 74 1.14 5.13 8.39
N LEU A 75 0.08 5.78 8.84
CA LEU A 75 -0.82 6.58 8.02
C LEU A 75 -0.77 8.02 8.53
N ASN A 76 -0.30 8.93 7.70
CA ASN A 76 -0.09 10.35 8.06
C ASN A 76 0.72 10.49 9.36
N GLY A 77 1.79 9.70 9.52
CA GLY A 77 2.62 9.67 10.73
C GLY A 77 2.05 8.90 11.92
N VAL A 78 0.80 8.42 11.86
CA VAL A 78 0.18 7.65 12.94
C VAL A 78 0.36 6.16 12.70
N LEU A 79 0.99 5.46 13.65
CA LEU A 79 1.17 4.00 13.60
C LEU A 79 -0.18 3.31 13.36
N GLN A 80 -0.27 2.49 12.32
CA GLN A 80 -1.44 1.69 12.02
C GLN A 80 -1.28 0.28 12.57
N PHE A 81 -0.20 -0.39 12.23
CA PHE A 81 0.14 -1.70 12.78
C PHE A 81 1.60 -2.08 12.52
N PHE A 82 2.03 -3.13 13.21
CA PHE A 82 3.27 -3.86 12.95
C PHE A 82 3.03 -5.36 13.21
N PRO A 83 3.75 -6.27 12.52
CA PRO A 83 3.54 -7.69 12.68
C PRO A 83 4.14 -8.24 13.98
N HIS A 84 3.63 -9.40 14.39
CA HIS A 84 4.27 -10.32 15.35
C HIS A 84 4.19 -11.74 14.78
N ALA A 85 4.79 -12.72 15.47
CA ALA A 85 4.94 -14.09 14.95
C ALA A 85 3.62 -14.75 14.51
N GLU A 86 2.50 -14.42 15.16
CA GLU A 86 1.20 -15.04 14.93
C GLU A 86 0.17 -14.06 14.34
N GLY A 87 0.59 -12.87 13.90
CA GLY A 87 -0.31 -11.87 13.33
C GLY A 87 0.24 -10.45 13.37
N TYR A 88 -0.55 -9.50 13.90
CA TYR A 88 -0.15 -8.09 13.98
C TYR A 88 -0.74 -7.39 15.20
N VAL A 89 -0.06 -6.32 15.59
CA VAL A 89 -0.44 -5.43 16.68
C VAL A 89 -0.89 -4.10 16.09
N LYS A 90 -2.00 -3.54 16.58
CA LYS A 90 -2.48 -2.21 16.17
C LYS A 90 -2.90 -1.37 17.38
N PRO A 91 -2.80 -0.03 17.34
CA PRO A 91 -3.33 0.82 18.40
C PRO A 91 -4.86 0.66 18.55
N ASN A 92 -5.34 0.73 19.79
CA ASN A 92 -6.78 0.69 20.12
C ASN A 92 -7.40 2.08 20.33
N GLY A 93 -6.63 3.15 20.12
CA GLY A 93 -7.08 4.53 20.39
C GLY A 93 -6.96 4.99 21.85
N THR A 94 -6.78 4.07 22.81
CA THR A 94 -6.70 4.40 24.26
C THR A 94 -5.33 4.00 24.84
N ASN A 95 -4.23 4.55 24.30
CA ASN A 95 -2.84 4.25 24.69
C ASN A 95 -2.54 2.76 24.97
N SER A 96 -3.20 1.88 24.21
CA SER A 96 -3.20 0.43 24.36
C SER A 96 -3.21 -0.21 22.98
N TYR A 97 -2.89 -1.50 22.93
CA TYR A 97 -2.73 -2.24 21.68
C TYR A 97 -3.70 -3.42 21.60
N LEU A 98 -4.21 -3.68 20.40
CA LEU A 98 -4.94 -4.89 20.05
C LEU A 98 -3.98 -5.85 19.36
N TYR A 99 -3.90 -7.07 19.90
CA TYR A 99 -3.21 -8.19 19.27
C TYR A 99 -4.20 -8.96 18.42
N VAL A 100 -3.96 -8.97 17.12
CA VAL A 100 -4.76 -9.73 16.16
C VAL A 100 -3.96 -10.93 15.73
N TYR A 101 -4.55 -12.12 15.89
CA TYR A 101 -3.95 -13.39 15.50
C TYR A 101 -4.55 -13.81 14.16
N GLN A 102 -3.69 -14.22 13.24
CA GLN A 102 -4.09 -14.69 11.92
C GLN A 102 -3.63 -16.13 11.76
N TYR A 103 -4.60 -17.04 11.59
CA TYR A 103 -4.29 -18.38 11.11
C TYR A 103 -4.23 -18.31 9.60
N LYS A 104 -3.08 -18.69 9.05
CA LYS A 104 -2.84 -18.81 7.62
C LYS A 104 -2.91 -20.29 7.29
N ASP A 105 -3.78 -20.66 6.36
CA ASP A 105 -3.68 -21.97 5.72
C ASP A 105 -2.48 -21.99 4.76
N HIS A 106 -2.24 -23.14 4.12
CA HIS A 106 -1.13 -23.31 3.17
C HIS A 106 -1.23 -22.43 1.91
N LEU A 107 -2.37 -21.73 1.71
CA LEU A 107 -2.64 -20.82 0.58
C LEU A 107 -2.68 -19.35 1.01
N ASP A 108 -2.26 -19.04 2.24
CA ASP A 108 -2.22 -17.69 2.79
C ASP A 108 -3.61 -17.02 2.93
N SER A 109 -4.69 -17.82 2.99
CA SER A 109 -6.05 -17.34 3.24
C SER A 109 -6.27 -17.07 4.72
N ARG A 110 -6.90 -15.92 5.04
CA ARG A 110 -6.95 -15.35 6.39
C ARG A 110 -8.24 -15.68 7.12
N ASP A 111 -8.18 -16.58 8.10
CA ASP A 111 -9.19 -16.70 9.15
C ASP A 111 -8.83 -15.79 10.34
N LYS A 112 -9.74 -14.86 10.68
CA LYS A 112 -9.52 -13.86 11.74
C LYS A 112 -10.06 -14.36 13.08
N ALA A 113 -9.19 -14.42 14.09
CA ALA A 113 -9.61 -14.50 15.49
C ALA A 113 -9.17 -13.22 16.23
N LEU A 114 -10.12 -12.55 16.89
CA LEU A 114 -9.85 -11.36 17.71
C LEU A 114 -9.86 -11.76 19.19
N ARG A 115 -8.75 -11.53 19.91
CA ARG A 115 -8.73 -11.63 21.37
C ARG A 115 -8.33 -10.28 21.95
N LYS A 116 -9.20 -9.69 22.77
CA LYS A 116 -8.86 -8.55 23.64
C LYS A 116 -8.12 -9.10 24.86
N LEU A 117 -6.98 -8.50 25.20
CA LEU A 117 -6.34 -8.61 26.51
C LEU A 117 -6.58 -7.30 27.24
#